data_AF-A0A174DIT5-F1
#
_entry.id   AF-A0A174DIT5-F1
#
_cell.length_a   1.000
_cell.length_b   1.000
_cell.length_c   1.000
_cell.angle_alpha   90.00
_cell.angle_beta   90.00
_cell.angle_gamma   90.00
#
_symmetry.space_group_name_H-M   'P 1'
#
loop_
_entity.id
_entity.type
_entity.pdbx_description
1 polymer ?
#
loop_
_entity_poly.entity_id
_entity_poly.type
_entity_poly.pdbx_seq_one_letter_code
_entity_poly.pdbx_strand_id
1 'polypeptide(L)'
;MGCFMYQYPKQILTIEQQVQSYVDAGMEITSYEDVEKVLKTIGFYRLRGYSFHLYDNTTKKYVAGTKFKDIIKLYQFDQELSALLV
;
A
#
# COMPACT_ATOMS: atom_id res chain seq x y z
N MET A 1 24.62 -20.33 -29.78
CA MET A 1 24.60 -19.54 -28.53
C MET A 1 23.20 -18.95 -28.41
N GLY A 2 22.32 -19.56 -27.61
CA GLY A 2 20.95 -19.06 -27.41
C GLY A 2 20.96 -17.88 -26.44
N CYS A 3 20.31 -16.78 -26.81
CA CYS A 3 20.08 -15.66 -25.90
C CYS A 3 19.08 -16.13 -24.82
N PHE A 4 19.53 -16.30 -23.57
CA PHE A 4 18.63 -16.56 -22.45
C PHE A 4 17.88 -15.27 -22.13
N MET A 5 16.61 -15.18 -22.52
CA MET A 5 15.71 -14.14 -22.04
C MET A 5 15.51 -14.34 -20.53
N TYR A 6 16.20 -13.53 -19.72
CA TYR A 6 15.95 -13.45 -18.29
C TYR A 6 14.54 -12.89 -18.07
N GLN A 7 13.60 -13.77 -17.74
CA GLN A 7 12.25 -13.39 -17.34
C GLN A 7 12.32 -12.79 -15.95
N TYR A 8 11.94 -11.52 -15.81
CA TYR A 8 11.89 -10.88 -14.51
C TYR A 8 10.82 -11.56 -13.65
N PRO A 9 11.18 -12.19 -12.51
CA PRO A 9 10.27 -13.09 -11.81
C PRO A 9 9.16 -12.35 -11.03
N LYS A 10 9.19 -11.01 -10.93
CA LYS A 10 8.19 -10.29 -10.14
C LYS A 10 6.87 -10.19 -10.91
N GLN A 11 5.86 -10.83 -10.34
CA GLN A 11 4.49 -10.71 -10.81
C GLN A 11 3.86 -9.41 -10.31
N ILE A 12 3.04 -8.80 -11.17
CA ILE A 12 2.22 -7.65 -10.78
C ILE A 12 1.06 -8.20 -9.95
N LEU A 13 0.96 -7.75 -8.70
CA LEU A 13 -0.13 -8.13 -7.82
C LEU A 13 -1.45 -7.51 -8.29
N THR A 14 -2.51 -8.31 -8.31
CA THR A 14 -3.88 -7.80 -8.50
C THR A 14 -4.30 -6.91 -7.33
N ILE A 15 -5.38 -6.13 -7.49
CA ILE A 15 -5.88 -5.28 -6.39
C ILE A 15 -6.24 -6.13 -5.16
N GLU A 16 -6.91 -7.26 -5.36
CA GLU A 16 -7.25 -8.20 -4.29
C GLU A 16 -6.00 -8.71 -3.55
N GLN A 17 -4.96 -9.09 -4.29
CA GLN A 17 -3.68 -9.53 -3.72
C GLN A 17 -2.97 -8.40 -2.96
N GLN A 18 -3.11 -7.15 -3.43
CA GLN A 18 -2.59 -5.99 -2.71
C GLN A 18 -3.34 -5.76 -1.39
N VAL A 19 -4.67 -5.88 -1.38
CA VAL A 19 -5.46 -5.81 -0.14
C VAL A 19 -5.05 -6.92 0.82
N GLN A 20 -4.94 -8.16 0.32
CA GLN A 20 -4.53 -9.30 1.12
C GLN A 20 -3.14 -9.09 1.74
N SER A 21 -2.21 -8.48 0.99
CA SER A 21 -0.87 -8.18 1.53
C SER A 21 -0.89 -7.23 2.73
N TYR A 22 -1.86 -6.31 2.82
CA TYR A 22 -2.03 -5.46 4.00
C TYR A 22 -2.58 -6.26 5.18
N VAL A 23 -3.56 -7.13 4.94
CA VAL A 23 -4.18 -7.99 5.95
C VAL A 23 -3.15 -8.96 6.54
N ASP A 24 -2.40 -9.65 5.67
CA ASP A 24 -1.37 -10.61 6.06
C ASP A 24 -0.24 -9.93 6.85
N ALA A 25 0.06 -8.67 6.51
CA ALA A 25 1.01 -7.84 7.25
C ALA A 25 0.45 -7.29 8.58
N GLY A 26 -0.81 -7.56 8.94
CA GLY A 26 -1.41 -7.15 10.21
C GLY A 26 -1.97 -5.73 10.23
N MET A 27 -2.28 -5.16 9.05
CA MET A 27 -2.98 -3.89 8.98
C MET A 27 -4.48 -4.06 9.25
N GLU A 28 -5.03 -3.19 10.10
CA GLU A 28 -6.46 -3.17 10.38
C GLU A 28 -7.23 -2.53 9.22
N ILE A 29 -8.12 -3.33 8.62
CA ILE A 29 -8.99 -2.94 7.52
C ILE A 29 -10.45 -3.10 7.97
N THR A 30 -11.24 -2.04 7.82
CA THR A 30 -12.66 -2.04 8.18
C THR A 30 -13.56 -2.54 7.06
N SER A 31 -13.19 -2.31 5.79
CA SER A 31 -14.00 -2.63 4.62
C SER A 31 -13.10 -2.93 3.43
N TYR A 32 -13.09 -4.17 2.96
CA TYR A 32 -12.24 -4.60 1.85
C TYR A 32 -12.57 -3.84 0.56
N GLU A 33 -13.86 -3.67 0.25
CA GLU A 33 -14.31 -2.95 -0.95
C GLU A 33 -13.82 -1.50 -0.99
N ASP A 34 -13.80 -0.83 0.16
CA ASP A 34 -13.33 0.56 0.23
C ASP A 34 -11.82 0.63 0.03
N VAL A 35 -11.06 -0.31 0.59
CA VAL A 35 -9.62 -0.42 0.33
C VAL A 35 -9.36 -0.66 -1.15
N GLU A 36 -10.10 -1.54 -1.80
CA GLU A 36 -9.92 -1.78 -3.24
C GLU A 36 -10.17 -0.52 -4.08
N LYS A 37 -11.26 0.20 -3.81
CA LYS A 37 -11.58 1.45 -4.51
C LYS A 37 -10.45 2.47 -4.33
N VAL A 38 -9.99 2.62 -3.10
CA VAL A 38 -8.88 3.52 -2.75
C VAL A 38 -7.58 3.11 -3.47
N LEU A 39 -7.26 1.81 -3.52
CA LEU A 39 -6.07 1.32 -4.23
C LEU A 39 -6.17 1.50 -5.74
N LYS A 40 -7.37 1.35 -6.33
CA LYS A 40 -7.63 1.62 -7.75
C LYS A 40 -7.47 3.11 -8.10
N THR A 41 -7.80 4.02 -7.18
CA THR A 41 -7.73 5.48 -7.41
C THR A 41 -6.36 6.08 -7.06
N ILE A 42 -5.81 5.78 -5.89
CA ILE A 42 -4.58 6.41 -5.37
C ILE A 42 -3.33 5.61 -5.76
N GLY A 43 -3.45 4.28 -5.80
CA GLY A 43 -2.35 3.36 -6.07
C GLY A 43 -1.68 2.82 -4.80
N PHE A 44 -1.40 1.51 -4.82
CA PHE A 44 -0.78 0.78 -3.72
C PHE A 44 0.58 1.35 -3.28
N TYR A 45 1.49 1.60 -4.23
CA TYR A 45 2.84 2.05 -3.91
C TYR A 45 2.87 3.47 -3.35
N ARG A 46 1.92 4.33 -3.76
CA ARG A 46 1.78 5.68 -3.20
C ARG A 46 1.40 5.61 -1.72
N LEU A 47 0.37 4.83 -1.38
CA LEU A 47 -0.07 4.66 0.00
C LEU A 47 0.99 3.96 0.87
N ARG A 48 1.75 3.03 0.31
CA ARG A 48 2.85 2.37 1.01
C ARG A 48 3.96 3.33 1.43
N GLY A 49 4.15 4.45 0.72
CA GLY A 49 5.07 5.51 1.13
C GLY A 49 4.68 6.14 2.47
N TYR A 50 3.37 6.38 2.67
CA TYR A 50 2.84 6.98 3.90
C TYR A 50 2.85 6.03 5.11
N SER A 51 2.97 4.72 4.89
CA SER A 51 2.99 3.71 5.95
C SER A 51 4.34 3.04 6.15
N PHE A 52 5.38 3.45 5.40
CA PHE A 52 6.70 2.83 5.43
C PHE A 52 7.31 2.76 6.84
N HIS A 53 7.17 3.83 7.62
CA HIS A 53 7.70 3.93 8.98
C HIS A 53 6.95 3.05 10.01
N LEU A 54 5.76 2.56 9.64
CA LEU A 54 4.94 1.66 10.47
C LEU A 54 5.14 0.19 10.11
N TYR A 55 5.92 -0.10 9.06
CA TYR A 55 6.17 -1.45 8.57
C TYR A 55 7.56 -1.91 8.98
N ASP A 56 7.63 -2.98 9.77
CA ASP A 56 8.87 -3.63 10.12
C ASP A 56 9.29 -4.60 9.01
N ASN A 57 10.40 -4.30 8.35
CA ASN A 57 10.91 -5.11 7.24
C ASN A 57 11.55 -6.43 7.70
N THR A 58 11.89 -6.56 8.98
CA THR A 58 12.42 -7.80 9.59
C THR A 58 11.30 -8.80 9.82
N THR A 59 10.22 -8.35 10.48
CA THR A 59 9.06 -9.20 10.79
C THR A 59 8.03 -9.26 9.66
N LYS A 60 8.17 -8.37 8.66
CA LYS A 60 7.24 -8.16 7.54
C LYS A 60 5.83 -7.80 7.98
N LYS A 61 5.69 -7.12 9.13
CA LYS A 61 4.41 -6.75 9.74
C LYS A 61 4.31 -5.26 10.01
N TYR A 62 3.09 -4.77 10.04
CA TYR A 62 2.78 -3.44 10.57
C TYR A 62 2.78 -3.47 12.09
N VAL A 63 3.08 -2.31 12.69
CA VAL A 63 2.86 -2.06 14.11
C VAL A 63 1.39 -2.30 14.45
N ALA A 64 1.12 -2.99 15.56
CA ALA A 64 -0.24 -3.28 16.00
C ALA A 64 -1.07 -1.99 16.15
N GLY A 65 -2.33 -2.01 15.71
CA GLY A 65 -3.19 -0.83 15.69
C GLY A 65 -3.05 0.04 14.44
N THR A 66 -2.17 -0.30 13.50
CA THR A 66 -2.06 0.43 12.22
C THR A 66 -3.31 0.20 11.39
N LYS A 67 -4.10 1.26 11.19
CA LYS A 67 -5.34 1.23 10.42
C LYS A 67 -5.13 1.82 9.03
N PHE A 68 -5.67 1.14 8.02
CA PHE A 68 -5.63 1.65 6.63
C PHE A 68 -6.27 3.04 6.51
N LYS A 69 -7.33 3.30 7.30
CA LYS A 69 -8.02 4.59 7.35
C LYS A 69 -7.10 5.75 7.75
N ASP A 70 -6.15 5.51 8.66
CA ASP A 70 -5.25 6.57 9.12
C ASP A 70 -4.18 6.89 8.07
N ILE A 71 -3.75 5.90 7.28
CA ILE A 71 -2.87 6.10 6.13
C ILE A 71 -3.56 6.96 5.06
N ILE A 72 -4.86 6.71 4.79
CA ILE A 72 -5.64 7.54 3.86
C ILE A 72 -5.72 8.99 4.34
N LYS A 73 -6.00 9.22 5.63
CA LYS A 73 -6.07 10.57 6.19
C LYS A 73 -4.74 11.30 6.06
N LEU A 74 -3.62 10.61 6.30
CA LEU A 74 -2.29 11.19 6.15
C LEU A 74 -2.01 11.59 4.69
N TYR A 75 -2.39 10.76 3.73
CA TYR A 75 -2.32 11.11 2.31
C TYR A 75 -3.21 12.32 1.96
N GLN A 76 -4.46 12.34 2.44
CA GLN A 76 -5.39 13.45 2.19
C GLN A 76 -4.85 14.76 2.76
N PHE A 77 -4.32 14.73 3.98
CA PHE A 77 -3.68 15.88 4.61
C PHE A 77 -2.52 16.43 3.76
N ASP A 78 -1.65 15.56 3.25
CA ASP A 78 -0.52 15.95 2.39
C ASP A 78 -0.98 16.55 1.04
N GLN A 79 -2.06 16.01 0.46
CA GLN A 79 -2.69 16.57 -0.74
C GLN A 79 -3.29 17.95 -0.49
N GLU A 80 -4.04 18.12 0.62
CA GLU A 80 -4.63 19.41 1.00
C GLU A 80 -3.55 20.45 1.30
N LEU A 81 -2.48 20.06 2.02
CA LEU A 81 -1.34 20.93 2.29
C LEU A 81 -0.66 21.37 0.99
N SER A 82 -0.44 20.43 0.07
CA SER A 82 0.15 20.72 -1.25
C SER A 82 -0.73 21.69 -2.05
N ALA A 83 -2.05 21.56 -1.97
CA ALA A 83 -2.98 22.44 -2.68
C ALA A 83 -3.00 23.87 -2.13
N LEU A 84 -2.63 24.09 -0.86
CA LEU A 84 -2.56 25.42 -0.25
C LEU A 84 -1.26 26.18 -0.56
N LEU A 85 -0.20 25.46 -0.93
CA LEU A 85 1.11 26.02 -1.27
C LEU A 85 1.26 26.32 -2.77
N VAL A 86 0.24 26.00 -3.57
CA VAL A 86 0.19 26.16 -5.03
C VAL A 86 -0.73 27.31 -5.41
#